data_AF-A0A8G1UJ99-F1
#
_entry.id   AF-A0A8G1UJ99-F1
#
_cell.length_a   1.000
_cell.length_b   1.000
_cell.length_c   1.000
_cell.angle_alpha   90.00
_cell.angle_beta   90.00
_cell.angle_gamma   90.00
#
_symmetry.space_group_name_H-M   'P 1'
#
loop_
_entity.id
_entity.type
_entity.pdbx_description
1 polymer ?
#
loop_
_entity_poly.entity_id
_entity_poly.type
_entity_poly.pdbx_seq_one_letter_code
_entity_poly.pdbx_strand_id
1 'polypeptide(L)' 'MDFEELERDLPAAVTLQEAYRAAFYMVEQYISLEKNPDEGLILLLHYLDSDPARWEDWLLSVQRGLKDPETVDPHR' A
#
# COMPACT_ATOMS: atom_id res chain seq x y z
N MET A 1 17.11 -9.21 -12.03
CA MET A 1 15.75 -9.12 -12.56
C MET A 1 15.74 -7.89 -13.44
N ASP A 2 15.40 -8.03 -14.72
CA ASP A 2 15.34 -6.90 -15.64
C ASP A 2 14.08 -6.08 -15.30
N PHE A 3 14.27 -4.80 -14.99
CA PHE A 3 13.15 -3.91 -14.64
C PHE A 3 12.23 -3.65 -15.86
N GLU A 4 12.77 -3.74 -17.08
CA GLU A 4 11.99 -3.58 -18.32
C GLU A 4 11.07 -4.79 -18.60
N GLU A 5 11.45 -6.00 -18.16
CA GLU A 5 10.58 -7.18 -18.22
C GLU A 5 9.45 -7.10 -17.20
N LEU A 6 9.73 -6.61 -15.99
CA LEU A 6 8.73 -6.40 -14.94
C LEU A 6 7.64 -5.42 -15.39
N GLU A 7 7.99 -4.31 -16.04
CA GLU A 7 7.01 -3.32 -16.51
C GLU A 7 6.08 -3.82 -17.61
N ARG A 8 6.54 -4.75 -18.48
CA ARG A 8 5.74 -5.23 -19.62
C ARG A 8 4.54 -6.10 -19.20
N ASP A 9 4.62 -6.74 -18.05
CA ASP A 9 3.60 -7.68 -17.56
C ASP A 9 2.71 -7.09 -16.45
N LEU A 10 2.92 -5.83 -16.06
CA LEU A 10 2.11 -5.18 -15.05
C LEU A 10 0.79 -4.63 -15.63
N PRO A 11 -0.33 -4.78 -14.90
CA PRO A 11 -1.59 -4.23 -15.34
C PRO A 11 -1.57 -2.69 -15.27
N ALA A 12 -2.23 -2.04 -16.23
CA ALA A 12 -2.35 -0.57 -16.25
C ALA A 12 -3.18 -0.01 -15.09
N ALA A 13 -3.99 -0.86 -14.43
CA ALA A 13 -4.75 -0.52 -13.25
C ALA A 13 -4.87 -1.74 -12.34
N VAL A 14 -4.88 -1.51 -11.03
CA VAL A 14 -5.08 -2.55 -10.02
C VAL A 14 -6.46 -2.40 -9.38
N THR A 15 -7.02 -3.53 -8.94
CA THR A 15 -8.19 -3.53 -8.05
C THR A 15 -7.80 -2.94 -6.69
N LEU A 16 -8.80 -2.50 -5.91
CA LEU A 16 -8.55 -1.99 -4.55
C LEU A 16 -7.88 -3.05 -3.66
N GLN A 17 -8.22 -4.32 -3.88
CA GLN A 17 -7.64 -5.48 -3.21
C GLN A 17 -6.15 -5.64 -3.56
N GLU A 18 -5.81 -5.57 -4.85
CA GLU A 18 -4.42 -5.63 -5.30
C GLU A 18 -3.62 -4.43 -4.81
N ALA A 19 -4.23 -3.25 -4.73
CA ALA A 19 -3.61 -2.05 -4.16
C ALA A 19 -3.25 -2.23 -2.67
N TYR A 20 -4.11 -2.88 -1.87
CA TYR A 20 -3.75 -3.19 -0.48
C TYR A 20 -2.56 -4.15 -0.41
N ARG A 21 -2.57 -5.24 -1.21
CA ARG A 21 -1.47 -6.20 -1.24
C ARG A 21 -0.16 -5.54 -1.63
N ALA A 22 -0.20 -4.64 -2.62
CA ALA A 22 0.95 -3.85 -3.03
C ALA A 22 1.43 -2.91 -1.91
N ALA A 23 0.52 -2.24 -1.20
CA ALA A 23 0.87 -1.38 -0.08
C ALA A 23 1.51 -2.15 1.08
N PHE A 24 0.94 -3.31 1.45
CA PHE A 24 1.50 -4.20 2.47
C PHE A 24 2.93 -4.63 2.11
N TYR A 25 3.11 -5.13 0.88
CA TYR A 25 4.41 -5.55 0.38
C TYR A 25 5.42 -4.39 0.35
N MET A 26 4.99 -3.20 -0.04
CA MET A 26 5.83 -2.01 -0.06
C MET A 26 6.33 -1.63 1.34
N VAL A 27 5.47 -1.66 2.36
CA VAL A 27 5.87 -1.38 3.75
C VAL A 27 6.88 -2.41 4.25
N GLU A 28 6.64 -3.70 3.98
CA GLU A 28 7.58 -4.78 4.30
C GLU A 28 8.95 -4.56 3.62
N GLN A 29 8.96 -4.19 2.33
CA GLN A 29 10.18 -3.89 1.59
C GLN A 29 10.96 -2.74 2.21
N TYR A 30 10.32 -1.61 2.52
CA TYR A 30 11.01 -0.46 3.12
C TYR A 30 11.64 -0.79 4.47
N ILE A 31 10.92 -1.53 5.32
CA ILE A 31 11.47 -2.02 6.59
C ILE A 31 12.69 -2.90 6.35
N SER A 32 12.64 -3.80 5.36
CA SER A 32 13.75 -4.73 5.08
C SER A 32 15.02 -4.06 4.54
N LEU A 33 14.88 -2.93 3.84
CA LEU A 33 15.99 -2.22 3.19
C LEU A 33 16.77 -1.33 4.16
N GLU A 34 16.15 -0.92 5.26
CA GLU A 34 16.74 0.00 6.22
C GLU A 34 17.51 -0.73 7.32
N LYS A 35 18.74 -0.26 7.60
CA LYS A 35 19.56 -0.79 8.70
C LYS A 35 18.93 -0.52 10.07
N ASN A 36 18.21 0.60 10.20
CA ASN A 36 17.45 1.00 11.38
C ASN A 36 16.09 1.51 10.90
N PRO A 37 15.10 0.62 10.72
CA PRO A 37 13.80 0.99 10.16
C PRO A 37 13.05 1.98 11.04
N ASP A 38 12.31 2.90 10.42
CA ASP A 38 11.42 3.81 11.13
C ASP A 38 10.36 3.03 11.96
N GLU A 39 10.20 3.40 13.23
CA GLU A 39 9.27 2.75 14.15
C GLU A 39 7.83 2.83 13.65
N GLY A 40 7.45 3.95 13.02
CA GLY A 40 6.12 4.15 12.45
C GLY A 40 5.80 3.15 11.34
N LEU A 41 6.80 2.80 10.51
CA LEU A 41 6.62 1.78 9.47
C LEU A 41 6.44 0.38 10.08
N ILE A 42 7.22 0.03 11.10
CA ILE A 42 7.07 -1.24 11.81
C ILE A 42 5.67 -1.35 12.45
N LEU A 43 5.23 -0.29 13.12
CA LEU A 43 3.90 -0.23 13.73
C LEU A 43 2.79 -0.31 12.68
N LEU A 44 2.97 0.33 11.52
CA LEU A 44 2.03 0.23 10.40
C LEU A 44 1.94 -1.20 9.87
N LEU A 45 3.07 -1.89 9.67
CA LEU A 45 3.08 -3.29 9.24
C LEU A 45 2.33 -4.18 10.24
N HIS A 46 2.65 -4.06 11.54
CA HIS A 46 1.94 -4.79 12.59
C HIS A 46 0.45 -4.48 12.62
N TYR A 47 0.06 -3.21 12.43
CA TYR A 47 -1.34 -2.83 12.36
C TYR A 47 -2.06 -3.51 11.18
N LEU A 48 -1.45 -3.51 9.99
CA LEU A 48 -2.00 -4.14 8.79
C LEU A 48 -2.11 -5.68 8.91
N ASP A 49 -1.20 -6.32 9.66
CA ASP A 49 -1.17 -7.78 9.87
C ASP A 49 -2.02 -8.25 11.08
N SER A 50 -2.39 -7.33 11.98
CA SER A 50 -3.01 -7.68 13.27
C SER A 50 -4.41 -8.30 13.19
N ASP A 51 -5.19 -7.96 12.16
CA ASP A 51 -6.58 -8.40 12.02
C ASP A 51 -6.96 -8.50 10.53
N PRO A 52 -7.45 -9.65 10.06
CA PRO A 52 -7.97 -9.80 8.70
C PRO A 52 -9.02 -8.77 8.29
N ALA A 53 -9.78 -8.20 9.23
CA ALA A 53 -10.76 -7.15 8.98
C ALA A 53 -10.13 -5.81 8.55
N ARG A 54 -8.82 -5.59 8.80
CA ARG A 54 -8.10 -4.38 8.35
C ARG A 54 -8.06 -4.23 6.84
N TRP A 55 -8.14 -5.35 6.14
CA TRP A 55 -8.39 -5.37 4.70
C TRP A 55 -9.67 -4.61 4.33
N GLU A 56 -10.79 -4.93 4.99
CA GLU A 56 -12.08 -4.32 4.70
C GLU A 56 -12.11 -2.82 5.08
N ASP A 57 -11.53 -2.49 6.24
CA ASP A 57 -11.38 -1.11 6.70
C ASP A 57 -10.60 -0.25 5.69
N TRP A 58 -9.50 -0.79 5.13
CA TRP A 58 -8.71 -0.11 4.11
C TRP A 58 -9.53 0.14 2.84
N LEU A 59 -10.22 -0.88 2.33
CA LEU A 59 -11.05 -0.75 1.14
C LEU A 59 -12.10 0.35 1.31
N LEU A 60 -12.76 0.40 2.47
CA LEU A 60 -13.73 1.44 2.80
C LEU A 60 -13.06 2.82 2.90
N SER A 61 -11.87 2.91 3.48
CA SER A 61 -11.11 4.15 3.60
C SER A 61 -10.75 4.72 2.22
N VAL A 62 -10.22 3.88 1.31
CA VAL A 62 -9.89 4.31 -0.06
C VAL A 62 -11.14 4.75 -0.81
N GLN A 63 -12.24 4.01 -0.69
CA GLN A 63 -13.52 4.41 -1.30
C GLN A 63 -14.04 5.75 -0.78
N ARG A 64 -13.82 6.07 0.51
CA ARG A 64 -14.17 7.36 1.09
C ARG A 64 -13.28 8.47 0.53
N GLY A 65 -11.96 8.28 0.53
CA GLY A 65 -11.02 9.26 -0.01
C GLY A 65 -11.27 9.59 -1.48
N LEU A 66 -11.53 8.57 -2.32
CA LEU A 66 -11.86 8.78 -3.74
C LEU A 66 -13.17 9.54 -3.97
N LYS A 67 -14.08 9.54 -2.99
CA LYS A 67 -15.37 10.26 -3.06
C LYS A 67 -15.31 11.64 -2.40
N ASP A 68 -14.34 11.87 -1.53
CA ASP A 68 -14.21 13.11 -0.78
C ASP A 68 -13.44 14.14 -1.63
N PRO A 69 -14.08 15.24 -2.04
CA PRO A 69 -13.45 16.27 -2.88
C PRO A 69 -12.30 17.01 -2.17
N GLU A 70 -12.23 16.94 -0.83
CA GLU A 70 -11.18 17.55 -0.02
C GLU A 70 -9.97 16.63 0.17
N THR A 71 -10.01 15.39 -0.35
CA THR A 71 -8.85 14.51 -0.31
C THR A 71 -7.70 15.14 -1.08
N VAL A 72 -6.56 15.29 -0.40
CA VAL A 72 -5.34 15.85 -0.98
C VAL A 72 -4.77 14.85 -1.99
N ASP A 73 -4.64 15.29 -3.24
CA ASP A 73 -3.77 14.65 -4.20
C ASP A 73 -2.35 15.18 -3.97
N PRO A 74 -1.39 14.37 -3.48
CA PRO A 74 -0.04 14.82 -3.17
C PRO A 74 0.75 15.24 -4.43
N HIS A 75 0.20 15.03 -5.63
CA HIS A 75 0.79 15.41 -6.90
C HIS A 75 -0.01 16.47 -7.67
N ARG A 76 -1.05 17.06 -7.05
CA ARG A 76 -1.73 18.26 -7.59
C ARG A 76 -0.96 19.55 -7.38
#